data_AF-A0A437A3N1-F1
#
_entry.id   AF-A0A437A3N1-F1
#
_cell.length_a   1.000
_cell.length_b   1.000
_cell.length_c   1.000
_cell.angle_alpha   90.00
_cell.angle_beta   90.00
_cell.angle_gamma   90.00
#
_symmetry.space_group_name_H-M   'P 1'
#
loop_
_entity.id
_entity.type
_entity.pdbx_description
1 polymer ?
#
loop_
_entity_poly.entity_id
_entity_poly.type
_entity_poly.pdbx_seq_one_letter_code
_entity_poly.pdbx_strand_id
1 'polypeptide(L)'
;MSLSDETVYSKLNALNETQEGIVSIAQWVMFHRRHAKRFAQLWLQRLKESSAPRKLNLVYLANEVVQQMKARKKEEFGVAFAPIIADACEVAYRGSSADIQGKLRRVIQVWRQRAIFDVDVLDRIDTRLDDVDKGKSSTTARRGLGGGIGGATPAELTRLAAAQSKLNNQLTHSTIALGSAGDEYKKWMEADAIPPPAVYVARLSQLIKTLDIAHAAVSDALSSRKELIKNLESLLETNKTALAGEESQLKGVEEKKARTDDVKKDVENMLLSGMTDDKNGDTAMRSTTPDIEPPREMVEALTPPPAAEDPSFQESGPFSFQQTPPTKTQAPADLLSSMLQYGNYSKAPAAPKAADNPMAGMEGLDADVVAMLLKGANSSKGNGAPVQAQPLAMDDDDDEYHP
;
A
#
# COMPACT_ATOMS: atom_id res chain seq x y z
N MET A 1 -17.66 23.90 -27.92
CA MET A 1 -17.92 22.56 -28.51
C MET A 1 -18.90 21.85 -27.61
N SER A 2 -19.89 21.14 -28.15
CA SER A 2 -20.72 20.22 -27.38
C SER A 2 -19.88 19.02 -26.93
N LEU A 3 -20.26 18.40 -25.80
CA LEU A 3 -19.64 17.16 -25.38
C LEU A 3 -20.31 15.99 -26.10
N SER A 4 -19.62 15.39 -27.08
CA SER A 4 -19.95 14.06 -27.59
C SER A 4 -19.03 13.00 -26.96
N ASP A 5 -19.55 11.78 -26.80
CA ASP A 5 -18.76 10.65 -26.29
C ASP A 5 -17.54 10.37 -27.19
N GLU A 6 -17.69 10.54 -28.50
CA GLU A 6 -16.62 10.45 -29.50
C GLU A 6 -15.51 11.49 -29.24
N THR A 7 -15.85 12.73 -28.89
CA THR A 7 -14.86 13.76 -28.54
C THR A 7 -14.11 13.37 -27.26
N VAL A 8 -14.80 12.78 -26.27
CA VAL A 8 -14.15 12.25 -25.07
C VAL A 8 -13.18 11.11 -25.42
N TYR A 9 -13.61 10.13 -26.23
CA TYR A 9 -12.74 9.04 -26.67
C TYR A 9 -11.52 9.53 -27.45
N SER A 10 -11.71 10.48 -28.37
CA SER A 10 -10.63 11.12 -29.12
C SER A 10 -9.62 11.80 -28.18
N LYS A 11 -10.08 12.55 -27.18
CA LYS A 11 -9.20 13.15 -26.15
C LYS A 11 -8.48 12.11 -25.29
N LEU A 12 -9.18 11.05 -24.85
CA LEU A 12 -8.57 9.95 -24.09
C LEU A 12 -7.59 9.12 -24.92
N ASN A 13 -7.74 9.07 -26.25
CA ASN A 13 -6.81 8.47 -27.21
C ASN A 13 -5.62 9.39 -27.57
N ALA A 14 -5.79 10.70 -27.53
CA ALA A 14 -4.70 11.66 -27.70
C ALA A 14 -3.82 11.86 -26.45
N LEU A 15 -4.27 11.42 -25.28
CA LEU A 15 -3.54 11.52 -24.01
C LEU A 15 -2.13 10.88 -24.11
N ASN A 16 -1.10 11.63 -23.75
CA ASN A 16 0.27 11.16 -23.61
C ASN A 16 0.71 11.20 -22.14
N GLU A 17 1.97 10.87 -21.86
CA GLU A 17 2.55 10.90 -20.50
C GLU A 17 3.09 12.28 -20.09
N THR A 18 3.04 13.29 -20.97
CA THR A 18 3.58 14.61 -20.64
C THR A 18 2.63 15.39 -19.72
N GLN A 19 3.19 16.08 -18.74
CA GLN A 19 2.41 16.85 -17.78
C GLN A 19 1.53 17.91 -18.48
N GLU A 20 2.02 18.54 -19.54
CA GLU A 20 1.25 19.49 -20.35
C GLU A 20 0.04 18.84 -21.03
N GLY A 21 0.19 17.64 -21.58
CA GLY A 21 -0.91 16.90 -22.21
C GLY A 21 -1.98 16.49 -21.19
N ILE A 22 -1.54 15.98 -20.04
CA ILE A 22 -2.42 15.61 -18.92
C ILE A 22 -3.20 16.84 -18.41
N VAL A 23 -2.52 17.95 -18.13
CA VAL A 23 -3.14 19.19 -17.61
C VAL A 23 -4.08 19.82 -18.64
N SER A 24 -3.69 19.87 -19.92
CA SER A 24 -4.52 20.42 -21.00
C SER A 24 -5.83 19.64 -21.16
N ILE A 25 -5.78 18.30 -21.14
CA ILE A 25 -6.98 17.46 -21.21
C ILE A 25 -7.79 17.61 -19.91
N ALA A 26 -7.16 17.65 -18.73
CA ALA A 26 -7.85 17.87 -17.46
C ALA A 26 -8.64 19.18 -17.44
N GLN A 27 -8.08 20.28 -17.94
CA GLN A 27 -8.76 21.57 -18.07
C GLN A 27 -10.02 21.48 -18.96
N TRP A 28 -9.92 20.82 -20.12
CA TRP A 28 -11.07 20.60 -21.01
C TRP A 28 -12.15 19.71 -20.39
N VAL A 29 -11.76 18.69 -19.61
CA VAL A 29 -12.68 17.83 -18.86
C VAL A 29 -13.40 18.61 -17.75
N MET A 30 -12.67 19.41 -16.97
CA MET A 30 -13.24 20.25 -15.91
C MET A 30 -14.20 21.33 -16.43
N PHE A 31 -13.96 21.87 -17.62
CA PHE A 31 -14.91 22.79 -18.27
C PHE A 31 -16.28 22.12 -18.49
N HIS A 32 -16.29 20.83 -18.83
CA HIS A 32 -17.50 20.03 -19.05
C HIS A 32 -18.02 19.31 -17.78
N ARG A 33 -17.72 19.81 -16.57
CA ARG A 33 -18.10 19.19 -15.27
C ARG A 33 -19.57 18.72 -15.13
N ARG A 34 -20.51 19.35 -15.84
CA ARG A 34 -21.94 18.94 -15.87
C ARG A 34 -22.12 17.49 -16.34
N HIS A 35 -21.16 16.94 -17.07
CA HIS A 35 -21.15 15.58 -17.58
C HIS A 35 -20.15 14.67 -16.84
N ALA A 36 -19.72 15.03 -15.62
CA ALA A 36 -18.71 14.29 -14.86
C ALA A 36 -19.01 12.78 -14.77
N LYS A 37 -20.28 12.41 -14.53
CA LYS A 37 -20.73 11.00 -14.51
C LYS A 37 -20.53 10.28 -15.84
N ARG A 38 -20.79 10.94 -16.99
CA ARG A 38 -20.57 10.36 -18.32
C ARG A 38 -19.08 10.22 -18.61
N PHE A 39 -18.29 11.26 -18.32
CA PHE A 39 -16.84 11.21 -18.46
C PHE A 39 -16.22 10.06 -17.65
N ALA A 40 -16.61 9.91 -16.38
CA ALA A 40 -16.13 8.86 -15.49
C ALA A 40 -16.40 7.44 -16.04
N GLN A 41 -17.59 7.22 -16.63
CA GLN A 41 -17.94 5.96 -17.30
C GLN A 41 -17.06 5.68 -18.53
N LEU A 42 -16.93 6.66 -19.45
CA LEU A 42 -16.12 6.51 -20.67
C LEU A 42 -14.63 6.33 -20.36
N TRP A 43 -14.14 7.03 -19.33
CA TRP A 43 -12.80 6.86 -18.79
C TRP A 43 -12.57 5.44 -18.26
N LEU A 44 -13.52 4.87 -17.50
CA LEU A 44 -13.40 3.50 -16.99
C LEU A 44 -13.40 2.46 -18.12
N GLN A 45 -14.28 2.64 -19.12
CA GLN A 45 -14.29 1.78 -20.30
C GLN A 45 -12.91 1.84 -21.00
N ARG A 46 -12.41 3.05 -21.28
CA ARG A 46 -11.12 3.21 -21.95
C ARG A 46 -9.94 2.68 -21.11
N LEU A 47 -10.01 2.76 -19.78
CA LEU A 47 -9.03 2.20 -18.86
C LEU A 47 -8.98 0.67 -18.96
N LYS A 48 -10.14 0.00 -19.06
CA LYS A 48 -10.23 -1.47 -19.21
C LYS A 48 -9.62 -1.95 -20.54
N GLU A 49 -9.81 -1.18 -21.61
CA GLU A 49 -9.28 -1.45 -22.95
C GLU A 49 -7.80 -1.04 -23.18
N SER A 50 -7.13 -0.48 -22.17
CA SER A 50 -5.79 0.12 -22.31
C SER A 50 -4.66 -0.77 -21.80
N SER A 51 -3.44 -0.62 -22.36
CA SER A 51 -2.21 -1.24 -21.85
C SER A 51 -1.79 -0.67 -20.50
N ALA A 52 -0.93 -1.36 -19.74
CA ALA A 52 -0.49 -0.94 -18.40
C ALA A 52 0.11 0.49 -18.33
N PRO A 53 1.03 0.93 -19.22
CA PRO A 53 1.51 2.31 -19.21
C PRO A 53 0.40 3.33 -19.52
N ARG A 54 -0.52 2.95 -20.43
CA ARG A 54 -1.65 3.79 -20.82
C ARG A 54 -2.67 3.95 -19.69
N LYS A 55 -2.90 2.89 -18.92
CA LYS A 55 -3.72 2.89 -17.70
C LYS A 55 -3.17 3.85 -16.65
N LEU A 56 -1.85 3.90 -16.46
CA LEU A 56 -1.21 4.86 -15.56
C LEU A 56 -1.48 6.32 -15.96
N ASN A 57 -1.32 6.66 -17.25
CA ASN A 57 -1.60 8.02 -17.74
C ASN A 57 -3.08 8.41 -17.56
N LEU A 58 -4.00 7.46 -17.78
CA LEU A 58 -5.43 7.67 -17.51
C LEU A 58 -5.71 7.90 -16.01
N VAL A 59 -5.02 7.21 -15.11
CA VAL A 59 -5.10 7.45 -13.65
C VAL A 59 -4.52 8.81 -13.27
N TYR A 60 -3.41 9.25 -13.88
CA TYR A 60 -2.87 10.60 -13.69
C TYR A 60 -3.84 11.70 -14.18
N LEU A 61 -4.53 11.49 -15.30
CA LEU A 61 -5.59 12.40 -15.76
C LEU A 61 -6.77 12.47 -14.78
N ALA A 62 -7.25 11.32 -14.29
CA ALA A 62 -8.32 11.29 -13.29
C ALA A 62 -7.90 12.01 -12.00
N ASN A 63 -6.67 11.73 -11.53
CA ASN A 63 -6.05 12.39 -10.38
C ASN A 63 -6.01 13.92 -10.54
N GLU A 64 -5.53 14.43 -11.67
CA GLU A 64 -5.46 15.88 -11.94
C GLU A 64 -6.85 16.53 -11.89
N VAL A 65 -7.85 15.89 -12.49
CA VAL A 65 -9.24 16.37 -12.50
C VAL A 65 -9.85 16.39 -11.10
N VAL A 66 -9.76 15.30 -10.32
CA VAL A 66 -10.39 15.26 -8.98
C VAL A 66 -9.71 16.21 -8.00
N GLN A 67 -8.39 16.35 -8.06
CA GLN A 67 -7.65 17.27 -7.20
C GLN A 67 -7.95 18.73 -7.51
N GLN A 68 -7.90 19.15 -8.79
CA GLN A 68 -8.24 20.52 -9.16
C GLN A 68 -9.71 20.87 -8.89
N MET A 69 -10.63 19.91 -9.07
CA MET A 69 -12.05 20.14 -8.76
C MET A 69 -12.28 20.30 -7.24
N LYS A 70 -11.68 19.45 -6.41
CA LYS A 70 -11.76 19.59 -4.94
C LYS A 70 -11.13 20.91 -4.46
N ALA A 71 -9.98 21.31 -5.01
CA ALA A 71 -9.35 22.61 -4.72
C ALA A 71 -10.26 23.80 -5.09
N ARG A 72 -11.08 23.66 -6.15
CA ARG A 72 -12.10 24.63 -6.56
C ARG A 72 -13.44 24.49 -5.80
N LYS A 73 -13.49 23.69 -4.73
CA LYS A 73 -14.69 23.36 -3.92
C LYS A 73 -15.85 22.83 -4.77
N LYS A 74 -15.54 21.94 -5.73
CA LYS A 74 -16.47 21.35 -6.67
C LYS A 74 -16.36 19.83 -6.65
N GLU A 75 -17.44 19.16 -6.32
CA GLU A 75 -17.42 17.74 -5.96
C GLU A 75 -17.95 16.81 -7.07
N GLU A 76 -18.39 17.33 -8.22
CA GLU A 76 -19.09 16.52 -9.23
C GLU A 76 -18.22 15.37 -9.76
N PHE A 77 -16.92 15.58 -9.89
CA PHE A 77 -15.99 14.51 -10.25
C PHE A 77 -15.65 13.60 -9.06
N GLY A 78 -15.53 14.12 -7.84
CA GLY A 78 -15.35 13.29 -6.64
C GLY A 78 -16.47 12.27 -6.49
N VAL A 79 -17.72 12.75 -6.53
CA VAL A 79 -18.94 11.93 -6.47
C VAL A 79 -19.07 11.00 -7.69
N ALA A 80 -18.70 11.46 -8.89
CA ALA A 80 -18.76 10.61 -10.09
C ALA A 80 -17.71 9.49 -10.12
N PHE A 81 -16.51 9.72 -9.58
CA PHE A 81 -15.43 8.74 -9.52
C PHE A 81 -15.56 7.79 -8.32
N ALA A 82 -16.04 8.24 -7.16
CA ALA A 82 -16.17 7.43 -5.95
C ALA A 82 -16.74 6.00 -6.14
N PRO A 83 -17.86 5.76 -6.87
CA PRO A 83 -18.41 4.42 -7.05
C PRO A 83 -17.61 3.52 -8.01
N ILE A 84 -16.71 4.08 -8.82
CA ILE A 84 -15.94 3.33 -9.84
C ILE A 84 -14.44 3.24 -9.56
N ILE A 85 -13.90 4.12 -8.70
CA ILE A 85 -12.45 4.30 -8.58
C ILE A 85 -11.75 3.06 -8.00
N ALA A 86 -12.43 2.29 -7.15
CA ALA A 86 -11.92 1.03 -6.61
C ALA A 86 -11.74 -0.06 -7.68
N ASP A 87 -12.73 -0.23 -8.57
CA ASP A 87 -12.65 -1.13 -9.74
C ASP A 87 -11.60 -0.64 -10.74
N ALA A 88 -11.53 0.67 -10.95
CA ALA A 88 -10.57 1.30 -11.84
C ALA A 88 -9.11 1.10 -11.40
N CYS A 89 -8.82 1.33 -10.11
CA CYS A 89 -7.50 1.12 -9.53
C CYS A 89 -7.09 -0.35 -9.62
N GLU A 90 -8.01 -1.28 -9.32
CA GLU A 90 -7.76 -2.72 -9.46
C GLU A 90 -7.40 -3.09 -10.91
N VAL A 91 -8.16 -2.61 -11.89
CA VAL A 91 -7.92 -2.83 -13.34
C VAL A 91 -6.60 -2.19 -13.81
N ALA A 92 -6.22 -1.05 -13.27
CA ALA A 92 -4.95 -0.38 -13.58
C ALA A 92 -3.75 -1.13 -12.97
N TYR A 93 -3.94 -1.75 -11.81
CA TYR A 93 -2.91 -2.42 -11.03
C TYR A 93 -2.68 -3.88 -11.46
N ARG A 94 -3.76 -4.60 -11.81
CA ARG A 94 -3.74 -5.99 -12.26
C ARG A 94 -3.01 -6.11 -13.60
N GLY A 95 -1.96 -6.95 -13.62
CA GLY A 95 -1.12 -7.17 -14.80
C GLY A 95 -0.07 -6.10 -15.08
N SER A 96 0.06 -5.09 -14.22
CA SER A 96 1.09 -4.05 -14.33
C SER A 96 2.44 -4.50 -13.74
N SER A 97 3.52 -3.86 -14.20
CA SER A 97 4.88 -4.04 -13.65
C SER A 97 5.01 -3.43 -12.25
N ALA A 98 6.00 -3.88 -11.48
CA ALA A 98 6.22 -3.39 -10.11
C ALA A 98 6.42 -1.86 -10.03
N ASP A 99 7.09 -1.26 -11.03
CA ASP A 99 7.25 0.20 -11.15
C ASP A 99 5.90 0.93 -11.33
N ILE A 100 5.05 0.45 -12.24
CA ILE A 100 3.70 1.02 -12.45
C ILE A 100 2.82 0.79 -11.21
N GLN A 101 2.90 -0.39 -10.58
CA GLN A 101 2.22 -0.71 -9.33
C GLN A 101 2.63 0.28 -8.21
N GLY A 102 3.92 0.57 -8.05
CA GLY A 102 4.43 1.56 -7.09
C GLY A 102 3.92 2.98 -7.38
N LYS A 103 3.94 3.41 -8.65
CA LYS A 103 3.40 4.71 -9.07
C LYS A 103 1.90 4.84 -8.78
N LEU A 104 1.10 3.79 -9.02
CA LEU A 104 -0.32 3.75 -8.68
C LEU A 104 -0.56 3.85 -7.16
N ARG A 105 0.18 3.08 -6.34
CA ARG A 105 0.09 3.18 -4.87
C ARG A 105 0.45 4.59 -4.37
N ARG A 106 1.43 5.26 -4.99
CA ARG A 106 1.76 6.66 -4.64
C ARG A 106 0.60 7.63 -4.95
N VAL A 107 -0.13 7.46 -6.05
CA VAL A 107 -1.32 8.27 -6.36
C VAL A 107 -2.41 8.09 -5.28
N ILE A 108 -2.68 6.85 -4.89
CA ILE A 108 -3.68 6.53 -3.85
C ILE A 108 -3.28 7.11 -2.50
N GLN A 109 -1.99 7.04 -2.14
CA GLN A 109 -1.46 7.70 -0.94
C GLN A 109 -1.67 9.22 -0.98
N VAL A 110 -1.48 9.88 -2.13
CA VAL A 110 -1.78 11.31 -2.30
C VAL A 110 -3.28 11.59 -2.15
N TRP A 111 -4.15 10.69 -2.62
CA TRP A 111 -5.61 10.82 -2.39
C TRP A 111 -5.96 10.74 -0.90
N ARG A 112 -5.34 9.83 -0.14
CA ARG A 112 -5.50 9.75 1.32
C ARG A 112 -4.98 11.01 2.02
N GLN A 113 -3.77 11.46 1.68
CA GLN A 113 -3.15 12.66 2.27
C GLN A 113 -3.94 13.95 2.02
N ARG A 114 -4.61 14.06 0.86
CA ARG A 114 -5.42 15.24 0.49
C ARG A 114 -6.93 15.02 0.71
N ALA A 115 -7.31 13.93 1.38
CA ALA A 115 -8.70 13.51 1.62
C ALA A 115 -9.60 13.60 0.37
N ILE A 116 -9.08 13.19 -0.80
CA ILE A 116 -9.75 13.39 -2.10
C ILE A 116 -11.07 12.62 -2.17
N PHE A 117 -11.04 11.38 -1.69
CA PHE A 117 -12.19 10.50 -1.50
C PHE A 117 -12.34 10.16 -0.02
N ASP A 118 -13.52 9.70 0.37
CA ASP A 118 -13.80 9.25 1.74
C ASP A 118 -12.95 8.03 2.12
N VAL A 119 -12.70 7.86 3.42
CA VAL A 119 -11.84 6.80 3.96
C VAL A 119 -12.32 5.42 3.50
N ASP A 120 -13.63 5.14 3.56
CA ASP A 120 -14.24 3.89 3.08
C ASP A 120 -13.93 3.57 1.61
N VAL A 121 -13.82 4.60 0.75
CA VAL A 121 -13.49 4.42 -0.68
C VAL A 121 -12.02 4.09 -0.85
N LEU A 122 -11.15 4.73 -0.06
CA LEU A 122 -9.70 4.49 -0.06
C LEU A 122 -9.36 3.10 0.49
N ASP A 123 -9.99 2.70 1.59
CA ASP A 123 -9.81 1.38 2.21
C ASP A 123 -10.32 0.26 1.28
N ARG A 124 -11.39 0.50 0.50
CA ARG A 124 -11.84 -0.40 -0.58
C ARG A 124 -10.85 -0.50 -1.74
N ILE A 125 -10.13 0.58 -2.08
CA ILE A 125 -9.05 0.54 -3.08
C ILE A 125 -7.91 -0.33 -2.53
N ASP A 126 -7.42 -0.02 -1.33
CA ASP A 126 -6.27 -0.69 -0.71
C ASP A 126 -6.54 -2.21 -0.55
N THR A 127 -7.73 -2.59 -0.08
CA THR A 127 -8.18 -3.99 0.01
C THR A 127 -8.09 -4.71 -1.34
N ARG A 128 -8.60 -4.10 -2.42
CA ARG A 128 -8.56 -4.69 -3.77
C ARG A 128 -7.15 -4.80 -4.33
N LEU A 129 -6.28 -3.83 -4.08
CA LEU A 129 -4.89 -3.90 -4.54
C LEU A 129 -4.12 -4.99 -3.82
N ASP A 130 -4.33 -5.13 -2.52
CA ASP A 130 -3.71 -6.18 -1.72
C ASP A 130 -4.25 -7.57 -2.08
N ASP A 131 -5.52 -7.69 -2.45
CA ASP A 131 -6.07 -8.93 -3.00
C ASP A 131 -5.52 -9.28 -4.39
N VAL A 132 -5.15 -8.28 -5.21
CA VAL A 132 -4.42 -8.52 -6.48
C VAL A 132 -2.99 -8.99 -6.21
N ASP A 133 -2.27 -8.42 -5.24
CA ASP A 133 -0.90 -8.85 -4.90
C ASP A 133 -0.88 -10.23 -4.21
N LYS A 134 -1.81 -10.49 -3.27
CA LYS A 134 -2.06 -11.85 -2.76
C LYS A 134 -2.40 -12.78 -3.91
N GLY A 135 -3.28 -12.37 -4.83
CA GLY A 135 -3.62 -13.09 -6.05
C GLY A 135 -2.40 -13.48 -6.89
N LYS A 136 -1.44 -12.56 -7.05
CA LYS A 136 -0.16 -12.76 -7.77
C LYS A 136 0.78 -13.75 -7.07
N SER A 137 0.69 -13.85 -5.73
CA SER A 137 1.34 -14.93 -4.95
C SER A 137 0.54 -16.25 -4.90
N SER A 138 -0.76 -16.22 -5.21
CA SER A 138 -1.69 -17.33 -4.94
C SER A 138 -1.71 -18.45 -5.99
N THR A 139 -1.05 -18.28 -7.16
CA THR A 139 -0.96 -19.35 -8.17
C THR A 139 -0.28 -20.62 -7.63
N THR A 140 0.49 -20.50 -6.53
CA THR A 140 1.14 -21.63 -5.83
C THR A 140 0.48 -21.96 -4.48
N ALA A 141 -0.44 -21.14 -3.96
CA ALA A 141 -0.96 -21.26 -2.60
C ALA A 141 -2.48 -21.00 -2.53
N ARG A 142 -3.28 -22.03 -2.86
CA ARG A 142 -4.74 -22.02 -2.64
C ARG A 142 -5.07 -22.37 -1.19
N ARG A 143 -6.03 -21.62 -0.61
CA ARG A 143 -6.71 -21.82 0.69
C ARG A 143 -5.89 -21.48 1.95
N GLY A 144 -6.09 -20.25 2.44
CA GLY A 144 -5.82 -19.83 3.81
C GLY A 144 -6.77 -18.70 4.19
N LEU A 145 -7.74 -18.96 5.07
CA LEU A 145 -8.74 -18.01 5.55
C LEU A 145 -8.19 -17.27 6.78
N GLY A 146 -8.18 -15.93 6.76
CA GLY A 146 -7.85 -15.12 7.93
C GLY A 146 -7.36 -13.70 7.58
N GLY A 147 -7.94 -12.68 8.21
CA GLY A 147 -7.36 -11.33 8.23
C GLY A 147 -5.99 -11.34 8.94
N GLY A 148 -5.11 -10.37 8.75
CA GLY A 148 -5.37 -8.97 8.41
C GLY A 148 -4.93 -8.10 9.58
N ILE A 149 -3.65 -7.72 9.59
CA ILE A 149 -3.04 -6.57 10.30
C ILE A 149 -1.74 -6.26 9.57
N GLY A 150 -1.64 -5.03 9.02
CA GLY A 150 -0.44 -4.53 8.34
C GLY A 150 0.59 -3.96 9.30
N GLY A 151 1.13 -4.80 10.18
CA GLY A 151 2.44 -4.54 10.80
C GLY A 151 3.53 -5.23 9.99
N ALA A 152 4.77 -4.74 10.02
CA ALA A 152 5.91 -5.52 9.54
C ALA A 152 5.87 -6.89 10.25
N THR A 153 6.02 -7.99 9.50
CA THR A 153 5.86 -9.35 10.05
C THR A 153 6.71 -9.49 11.31
N PRO A 154 6.11 -9.71 12.50
CA PRO A 154 6.84 -9.70 13.77
C PRO A 154 8.10 -10.55 13.69
N ALA A 155 9.18 -10.12 14.34
CA ALA A 155 10.47 -10.78 14.26
C ALA A 155 10.37 -12.29 14.58
N GLU A 156 9.48 -12.66 15.51
CA GLU A 156 9.19 -14.05 15.85
C GLU A 156 8.49 -14.83 14.72
N LEU A 157 7.52 -14.24 14.01
CA LEU A 157 6.92 -14.88 12.82
C LEU A 157 7.93 -15.00 11.67
N THR A 158 8.85 -14.05 11.55
CA THR A 158 9.93 -14.10 10.55
C THR A 158 10.93 -15.22 10.86
N ARG A 159 11.33 -15.38 12.14
CA ARG A 159 12.14 -16.52 12.60
C ARG A 159 11.44 -17.85 12.38
N LEU A 160 10.14 -17.92 12.68
CA LEU A 160 9.32 -19.11 12.49
C LEU A 160 9.25 -19.52 11.01
N ALA A 161 9.00 -18.57 10.10
CA ALA A 161 8.97 -18.82 8.66
C ALA A 161 10.33 -19.30 8.12
N ALA A 162 11.43 -18.75 8.62
CA ALA A 162 12.78 -19.21 8.28
C ALA A 162 13.02 -20.65 8.78
N ALA A 163 12.65 -20.97 10.01
CA ALA A 163 12.77 -22.32 10.57
C ALA A 163 11.91 -23.35 9.82
N GLN A 164 10.68 -23.00 9.43
CA GLN A 164 9.81 -23.84 8.60
C GLN A 164 10.42 -24.09 7.21
N SER A 165 11.01 -23.05 6.59
CA SER A 165 11.65 -23.17 5.27
C SER A 165 12.89 -24.06 5.33
N LYS A 166 13.72 -23.90 6.37
CA LYS A 166 14.86 -24.79 6.67
C LYS A 166 14.41 -26.24 6.83
N LEU A 167 13.33 -26.49 7.59
CA LEU A 167 12.76 -27.82 7.77
C LEU A 167 12.29 -28.45 6.45
N ASN A 168 11.61 -27.69 5.58
CA ASN A 168 11.14 -28.20 4.29
C ASN A 168 12.31 -28.63 3.38
N ASN A 169 13.39 -27.83 3.35
CA ASN A 169 14.60 -28.19 2.60
C ASN A 169 15.23 -29.48 3.16
N GLN A 170 15.42 -29.57 4.47
CA GLN A 170 16.00 -30.76 5.12
C GLN A 170 15.12 -32.00 4.96
N LEU A 171 13.80 -31.87 5.01
CA LEU A 171 12.87 -32.96 4.75
C LEU A 171 12.99 -33.50 3.32
N THR A 172 13.26 -32.62 2.35
CA THR A 172 13.48 -33.00 0.95
C THR A 172 14.77 -33.82 0.79
N HIS A 173 15.88 -33.36 1.38
CA HIS A 173 17.13 -34.12 1.41
C HIS A 173 16.99 -35.47 2.13
N SER A 174 16.35 -35.49 3.30
CA SER A 174 16.08 -36.70 4.08
C SER A 174 15.22 -37.71 3.30
N THR A 175 14.18 -37.27 2.60
CA THR A 175 13.31 -38.14 1.78
C THR A 175 14.08 -38.80 0.64
N ILE A 176 14.90 -38.04 -0.09
CA ILE A 176 15.72 -38.56 -1.20
C ILE A 176 16.77 -39.56 -0.68
N ALA A 177 17.45 -39.22 0.42
CA ALA A 177 18.49 -40.07 0.99
C ALA A 177 17.91 -41.39 1.55
N LEU A 178 16.75 -41.34 2.23
CA LEU A 178 16.05 -42.55 2.69
C LEU A 178 15.59 -43.44 1.54
N GLY A 179 15.07 -42.88 0.44
CA GLY A 179 14.71 -43.63 -0.76
C GLY A 179 15.94 -44.35 -1.34
N SER A 180 17.02 -43.60 -1.60
CA SER A 180 18.26 -44.14 -2.14
C SER A 180 18.89 -45.24 -1.26
N ALA A 181 18.87 -45.07 0.06
CA ALA A 181 19.41 -46.06 0.99
C ALA A 181 18.49 -47.29 1.10
N GLY A 182 17.18 -47.11 1.06
CA GLY A 182 16.20 -48.21 1.06
C GLY A 182 16.29 -49.08 -0.20
N ASP A 183 16.39 -48.47 -1.38
CA ASP A 183 16.57 -49.17 -2.64
C ASP A 183 17.88 -49.96 -2.69
N GLU A 184 18.99 -49.37 -2.22
CA GLU A 184 20.28 -50.06 -2.17
C GLU A 184 20.32 -51.16 -1.10
N TYR A 185 19.69 -50.95 0.07
CA TYR A 185 19.56 -51.97 1.10
C TYR A 185 18.80 -53.20 0.57
N LYS A 186 17.61 -52.97 0.01
CA LYS A 186 16.78 -54.02 -0.59
C LYS A 186 17.54 -54.80 -1.65
N LYS A 187 18.27 -54.10 -2.53
CA LYS A 187 19.00 -54.70 -3.64
C LYS A 187 20.11 -55.68 -3.22
N TRP A 188 20.71 -55.50 -2.05
CA TRP A 188 21.86 -56.31 -1.62
C TRP A 188 21.61 -57.17 -0.36
N MET A 189 20.59 -56.84 0.43
CA MET A 189 20.25 -57.56 1.67
C MET A 189 18.98 -58.43 1.54
N GLU A 190 18.11 -58.17 0.56
CA GLU A 190 16.88 -58.95 0.29
C GLU A 190 16.97 -59.78 -1.01
N ALA A 191 18.14 -59.87 -1.64
CA ALA A 191 18.34 -60.62 -2.89
C ALA A 191 18.82 -62.05 -2.63
N ASP A 192 18.13 -63.05 -3.19
CA ASP A 192 18.49 -64.48 -3.08
C ASP A 192 19.86 -64.84 -3.71
N ALA A 193 20.36 -64.02 -4.64
CA ALA A 193 21.59 -64.28 -5.37
C ALA A 193 22.79 -63.53 -4.77
N ILE A 194 23.61 -64.23 -3.98
CA ILE A 194 24.82 -63.66 -3.37
C ILE A 194 25.93 -63.50 -4.44
N PRO A 195 26.45 -62.28 -4.67
CA PRO A 195 27.54 -62.05 -5.62
C PRO A 195 28.91 -62.52 -5.07
N PRO A 196 29.96 -62.64 -5.91
CA PRO A 196 31.28 -63.09 -5.48
C PRO A 196 31.84 -62.27 -4.30
N PRO A 197 32.57 -62.88 -3.33
CA PRO A 197 32.89 -62.23 -2.05
C PRO A 197 33.53 -60.83 -2.15
N ALA A 198 34.50 -60.65 -3.05
CA ALA A 198 35.15 -59.36 -3.25
C ALA A 198 34.19 -58.28 -3.79
N VAL A 199 33.24 -58.67 -4.66
CA VAL A 199 32.20 -57.77 -5.18
C VAL A 199 31.19 -57.47 -4.07
N TYR A 200 30.80 -58.48 -3.28
CA TYR A 200 29.84 -58.31 -2.18
C TYR A 200 30.37 -57.34 -1.11
N VAL A 201 31.62 -57.49 -0.67
CA VAL A 201 32.26 -56.55 0.28
C VAL A 201 32.26 -55.12 -0.27
N ALA A 202 32.57 -54.91 -1.55
CA ALA A 202 32.52 -53.59 -2.17
C ALA A 202 31.09 -53.00 -2.22
N ARG A 203 30.05 -53.84 -2.44
CA ARG A 203 28.65 -53.40 -2.38
C ARG A 203 28.20 -53.07 -0.95
N LEU A 204 28.60 -53.86 0.04
CA LEU A 204 28.31 -53.57 1.44
C LEU A 204 28.99 -52.28 1.91
N SER A 205 30.24 -52.00 1.50
CA SER A 205 30.89 -50.71 1.76
C SER A 205 30.15 -49.53 1.15
N GLN A 206 29.58 -49.70 -0.05
CA GLN A 206 28.78 -48.66 -0.70
C GLN A 206 27.43 -48.46 0.01
N LEU A 207 26.76 -49.55 0.42
CA LEU A 207 25.51 -49.51 1.18
C LEU A 207 25.69 -48.84 2.56
N ILE A 208 26.78 -49.12 3.27
CA ILE A 208 27.12 -48.43 4.52
C ILE A 208 27.22 -46.92 4.27
N LYS A 209 27.91 -46.51 3.21
CA LYS A 209 28.06 -45.09 2.84
C LYS A 209 26.73 -44.41 2.50
N THR A 210 25.78 -45.09 1.84
CA THR A 210 24.46 -44.51 1.55
C THR A 210 23.54 -44.49 2.77
N LEU A 211 23.65 -45.47 3.67
CA LEU A 211 23.01 -45.45 5.00
C LEU A 211 23.55 -44.31 5.88
N ASP A 212 24.87 -44.04 5.89
CA ASP A 212 25.48 -42.93 6.63
C ASP A 212 24.94 -41.56 6.13
N ILE A 213 24.81 -41.40 4.81
CA ILE A 213 24.23 -40.20 4.19
C ILE A 213 22.76 -40.03 4.60
N ALA A 214 21.98 -41.12 4.57
CA ALA A 214 20.58 -41.10 5.01
C ALA A 214 20.44 -40.78 6.51
N HIS A 215 21.29 -41.36 7.35
CA HIS A 215 21.34 -41.10 8.79
C HIS A 215 21.65 -39.61 9.08
N ALA A 216 22.65 -39.04 8.42
CA ALA A 216 22.99 -37.62 8.53
C ALA A 216 21.80 -36.72 8.12
N ALA A 217 21.21 -36.96 6.95
CA ALA A 217 20.10 -36.16 6.45
C ALA A 217 18.84 -36.24 7.33
N VAL A 218 18.54 -37.42 7.90
CA VAL A 218 17.46 -37.59 8.89
C VAL A 218 17.78 -36.86 10.19
N SER A 219 19.02 -36.94 10.68
CA SER A 219 19.47 -36.24 11.90
C SER A 219 19.33 -34.72 11.77
N ASP A 220 19.69 -34.14 10.62
CA ASP A 220 19.57 -32.71 10.34
C ASP A 220 18.11 -32.25 10.22
N ALA A 221 17.25 -33.08 9.62
CA ALA A 221 15.80 -32.85 9.56
C ALA A 221 15.15 -32.92 10.95
N LEU A 222 15.53 -33.90 11.79
CA LEU A 222 15.07 -34.00 13.18
C LEU A 222 15.53 -32.82 14.02
N SER A 223 16.77 -32.37 13.86
CA SER A 223 17.34 -31.22 14.57
C SER A 223 16.61 -29.92 14.18
N SER A 224 16.35 -29.73 12.88
CA SER A 224 15.59 -28.59 12.36
C SER A 224 14.12 -28.62 12.83
N ARG A 225 13.52 -29.81 13.00
CA ARG A 225 12.16 -29.94 13.56
C ARG A 225 12.10 -29.60 15.05
N LYS A 226 13.10 -30.01 15.84
CA LYS A 226 13.24 -29.62 17.26
C LYS A 226 13.39 -28.11 17.42
N GLU A 227 14.17 -27.47 16.56
CA GLU A 227 14.34 -26.01 16.52
C GLU A 227 13.02 -25.29 16.22
N LEU A 228 12.26 -25.76 15.23
CA LEU A 228 10.93 -25.21 14.91
C LEU A 228 9.95 -25.32 16.09
N ILE A 229 9.89 -26.49 16.74
CA ILE A 229 9.02 -26.72 17.91
C ILE A 229 9.38 -25.74 19.04
N LYS A 230 10.66 -25.61 19.37
CA LYS A 230 11.13 -24.67 20.40
C LYS A 230 10.72 -23.21 20.11
N ASN A 231 10.76 -22.79 18.84
CA ASN A 231 10.34 -21.46 18.44
C ASN A 231 8.82 -21.26 18.57
N LEU A 232 8.00 -22.28 18.24
CA LEU A 232 6.56 -22.27 18.48
C LEU A 232 6.20 -22.18 19.97
N GLU A 233 6.88 -22.98 20.81
CA GLU A 233 6.68 -23.00 22.26
C GLU A 233 7.03 -21.64 22.89
N SER A 234 8.15 -21.03 22.49
CA SER A 234 8.55 -19.70 22.95
C SER A 234 7.53 -18.62 22.58
N LEU A 235 6.96 -18.68 21.37
CA LEU A 235 5.92 -17.75 20.93
C LEU A 235 4.61 -17.98 21.70
N LEU A 236 4.21 -19.24 21.91
CA LEU A 236 3.02 -19.60 22.69
C LEU A 236 3.10 -19.08 24.12
N GLU A 237 4.25 -19.24 24.78
CA GLU A 237 4.45 -18.81 26.16
C GLU A 237 4.46 -17.28 26.31
N THR A 238 5.02 -16.57 25.32
CA THR A 238 4.94 -15.11 25.24
C THR A 238 3.48 -14.62 25.17
N ASN A 239 2.65 -15.28 24.35
CA ASN A 239 1.23 -14.91 24.20
C ASN A 239 0.40 -15.26 25.44
N LYS A 240 0.64 -16.40 26.10
CA LYS A 240 0.00 -16.73 27.39
C LYS A 240 0.32 -15.69 28.47
N THR A 241 1.57 -15.24 28.54
CA THR A 241 2.00 -14.23 29.51
C THR A 241 1.33 -12.88 29.25
N ALA A 242 1.21 -12.47 27.98
CA ALA A 242 0.48 -11.26 27.60
C ALA A 242 -1.01 -11.35 27.98
N LEU A 243 -1.67 -12.47 27.64
CA LEU A 243 -3.08 -12.72 27.95
C LEU A 243 -3.36 -12.61 29.46
N ALA A 244 -2.55 -13.25 30.31
CA ALA A 244 -2.71 -13.17 31.77
C ALA A 244 -2.53 -11.73 32.31
N GLY A 245 -1.69 -10.93 31.66
CA GLY A 245 -1.53 -9.50 31.95
C GLY A 245 -2.77 -8.69 31.56
N GLU A 246 -3.31 -8.92 30.37
CA GLU A 246 -4.51 -8.26 29.85
C GLU A 246 -5.77 -8.61 30.67
N GLU A 247 -5.92 -9.88 31.08
CA GLU A 247 -6.99 -10.32 31.99
C GLU A 247 -6.93 -9.60 33.35
N SER A 248 -5.73 -9.44 33.91
CA SER A 248 -5.51 -8.69 35.15
C SER A 248 -5.82 -7.20 35.00
N GLN A 249 -5.49 -6.60 33.85
CA GLN A 249 -5.85 -5.22 33.54
C GLN A 249 -7.36 -5.03 33.38
N LEU A 250 -8.04 -5.95 32.69
CA LEU A 250 -9.50 -5.93 32.51
C LEU A 250 -10.21 -5.95 33.87
N LYS A 251 -9.82 -6.88 34.76
CA LYS A 251 -10.35 -6.93 36.13
C LYS A 251 -10.15 -5.62 36.88
N GLY A 252 -8.97 -4.99 36.76
CA GLY A 252 -8.69 -3.68 37.35
C GLY A 252 -9.54 -2.53 36.77
N VAL A 253 -10.01 -2.63 35.53
CA VAL A 253 -10.96 -1.68 34.93
C VAL A 253 -12.38 -1.95 35.44
N GLU A 254 -12.79 -3.20 35.57
CA GLU A 254 -14.09 -3.58 36.13
C GLU A 254 -14.24 -3.13 37.59
N GLU A 255 -13.21 -3.32 38.42
CA GLU A 255 -13.18 -2.84 39.82
C GLU A 255 -13.31 -1.31 39.90
N LYS A 256 -12.64 -0.56 39.00
CA LYS A 256 -12.76 0.91 38.92
C LYS A 256 -14.13 1.36 38.43
N LYS A 257 -14.73 0.62 37.49
CA LYS A 257 -16.09 0.88 37.01
C LYS A 257 -17.10 0.68 38.13
N ALA A 258 -17.03 -0.44 38.84
CA ALA A 258 -17.91 -0.74 39.97
C ALA A 258 -17.85 0.37 41.04
N ARG A 259 -16.65 0.78 41.47
CA ARG A 259 -16.47 1.92 42.40
C ARG A 259 -17.08 3.23 41.87
N THR A 260 -16.91 3.51 40.58
CA THR A 260 -17.51 4.72 39.96
C THR A 260 -19.03 4.66 39.94
N ASP A 261 -19.62 3.50 39.61
CA ASP A 261 -21.06 3.28 39.62
C ASP A 261 -21.64 3.36 41.04
N ASP A 262 -20.92 2.92 42.06
CA ASP A 262 -21.34 3.04 43.47
C ASP A 262 -21.27 4.49 43.97
N VAL A 263 -20.15 5.21 43.74
CA VAL A 263 -20.04 6.64 44.04
C VAL A 263 -21.12 7.46 43.32
N LYS A 264 -21.46 7.09 42.07
CA LYS A 264 -22.55 7.71 41.32
C LYS A 264 -23.90 7.53 42.01
N LYS A 265 -24.23 6.31 42.47
CA LYS A 265 -25.48 6.04 43.22
C LYS A 265 -25.53 6.82 44.53
N ASP A 266 -24.42 6.92 45.26
CA ASP A 266 -24.37 7.67 46.52
C ASP A 266 -24.63 9.16 46.30
N VAL A 267 -24.07 9.74 45.22
CA VAL A 267 -24.36 11.13 44.80
C VAL A 267 -25.81 11.30 44.34
N GLU A 268 -26.36 10.36 43.57
CA GLU A 268 -27.78 10.36 43.15
C GLU A 268 -28.72 10.29 44.36
N ASN A 269 -28.41 9.45 45.36
CA ASN A 269 -29.16 9.34 46.62
C ASN A 269 -29.06 10.62 47.46
N MET A 270 -27.88 11.25 47.53
CA MET A 270 -27.68 12.52 48.23
C MET A 270 -28.49 13.66 47.58
N LEU A 271 -28.53 13.72 46.25
CA LEU A 271 -29.37 14.65 45.49
C LEU A 271 -30.87 14.41 45.75
N LEU A 272 -31.33 13.16 45.76
CA LEU A 272 -32.72 12.84 46.07
C LEU A 272 -33.10 13.24 47.51
N SER A 273 -32.23 12.94 48.49
CA SER A 273 -32.45 13.31 49.89
C SER A 273 -32.50 14.83 50.09
N GLY A 274 -31.59 15.57 49.45
CA GLY A 274 -31.59 17.04 49.49
C GLY A 274 -32.81 17.68 48.83
N MET A 275 -33.44 16.99 47.86
CA MET A 275 -34.70 17.44 47.25
C MET A 275 -35.95 17.14 48.10
N THR A 276 -35.86 16.28 49.11
CA THR A 276 -37.03 15.86 49.93
C THR A 276 -37.24 16.68 51.20
N ASP A 277 -36.23 17.42 51.70
CA ASP A 277 -36.37 18.29 52.88
C ASP A 277 -37.12 19.60 52.60
N ASP A 278 -37.36 19.96 51.34
CA ASP A 278 -37.87 21.28 50.93
C ASP A 278 -39.40 21.34 50.72
N LYS A 279 -40.19 20.45 51.37
CA LYS A 279 -41.66 20.49 51.32
C LYS A 279 -42.37 20.26 52.66
N ASN A 280 -42.93 21.38 53.15
CA ASN A 280 -44.02 21.52 54.13
C ASN A 280 -43.64 21.50 55.63
N GLY A 281 -43.71 22.60 56.37
CA GLY A 281 -44.07 23.98 55.99
C GLY A 281 -44.19 24.95 57.17
N ASP A 282 -44.06 26.24 56.86
CA ASP A 282 -44.63 27.45 57.51
C ASP A 282 -44.93 27.47 59.04
N THR A 283 -44.30 28.39 59.79
CA THR A 283 -44.98 29.49 60.54
C THR A 283 -44.04 30.22 61.53
N ALA A 284 -43.73 31.47 61.21
CA ALA A 284 -43.49 32.65 62.07
C ALA A 284 -42.64 32.62 63.38
N MET A 285 -41.64 33.51 63.38
CA MET A 285 -41.28 34.48 64.44
C MET A 285 -40.66 34.00 65.77
N ARG A 286 -39.38 34.37 65.99
CA ARG A 286 -39.05 35.49 66.91
C ARG A 286 -37.65 36.08 66.64
N SER A 287 -37.58 37.42 66.62
CA SER A 287 -36.37 38.21 66.43
C SER A 287 -35.51 38.35 67.69
N THR A 288 -34.19 38.41 67.49
CA THR A 288 -33.30 39.37 68.17
C THR A 288 -32.19 39.86 67.22
N THR A 289 -32.48 40.86 66.38
CA THR A 289 -31.44 41.73 65.80
C THR A 289 -30.93 42.73 66.86
N PRO A 290 -29.67 43.15 66.72
CA PRO A 290 -29.36 44.51 66.27
C PRO A 290 -28.27 44.54 65.18
N ASP A 291 -28.12 45.54 64.31
CA ASP A 291 -28.99 46.68 63.91
C ASP A 291 -28.38 47.34 62.64
N ILE A 292 -29.13 48.23 61.98
CA ILE A 292 -28.69 49.23 60.97
C ILE A 292 -28.20 48.73 59.58
N GLU A 293 -29.09 48.88 58.60
CA GLU A 293 -28.82 49.45 57.27
C GLU A 293 -29.34 50.92 57.30
N PRO A 294 -29.21 51.79 56.26
CA PRO A 294 -28.32 51.89 55.09
C PRO A 294 -27.50 53.24 55.17
N PRO A 295 -26.89 53.87 54.12
CA PRO A 295 -26.94 53.62 52.68
C PRO A 295 -25.61 53.70 51.88
N ARG A 296 -25.74 53.38 50.59
CA ARG A 296 -25.04 53.88 49.38
C ARG A 296 -23.66 54.57 49.48
N GLU A 297 -22.87 54.21 48.47
CA GLU A 297 -21.84 55.00 47.75
C GLU A 297 -20.36 54.87 48.16
N MET A 298 -19.53 54.85 47.09
CA MET A 298 -18.07 54.98 47.00
C MET A 298 -17.18 53.86 47.59
N VAL A 299 -16.39 53.23 46.70
CA VAL A 299 -15.28 52.33 47.02
C VAL A 299 -13.98 52.89 46.47
N GLU A 300 -13.06 53.31 47.33
CA GLU A 300 -11.69 53.69 46.95
C GLU A 300 -10.68 53.37 48.07
N ALA A 301 -9.58 52.69 47.68
CA ALA A 301 -8.25 52.54 48.27
C ALA A 301 -8.01 52.45 49.81
N LEU A 302 -7.14 51.51 50.24
CA LEU A 302 -5.74 51.79 50.65
C LEU A 302 -4.98 50.55 51.22
N THR A 303 -3.81 50.27 50.61
CA THR A 303 -2.45 49.96 51.15
C THR A 303 -2.20 48.99 52.36
N PRO A 304 -1.20 48.07 52.30
CA PRO A 304 -0.90 47.06 53.34
C PRO A 304 0.41 47.25 54.16
N PRO A 305 0.65 46.45 55.23
CA PRO A 305 1.96 46.22 55.89
C PRO A 305 2.58 44.81 55.63
N PRO A 306 3.88 44.53 55.99
CA PRO A 306 4.76 43.74 55.10
C PRO A 306 5.53 42.50 55.67
N ALA A 307 6.13 41.73 54.74
CA ALA A 307 7.36 40.89 54.78
C ALA A 307 7.43 39.68 55.77
N ALA A 308 7.95 38.48 55.40
CA ALA A 308 9.20 38.22 54.67
C ALA A 308 9.33 36.79 54.03
N GLU A 309 10.22 36.67 53.04
CA GLU A 309 11.01 35.49 52.59
C GLU A 309 10.34 34.25 51.91
N ASP A 310 10.21 34.33 50.56
CA ASP A 310 10.86 33.48 49.52
C ASP A 310 10.78 31.91 49.51
N PRO A 311 10.97 31.23 48.35
CA PRO A 311 10.25 31.41 47.07
C PRO A 311 9.83 30.07 46.39
N SER A 312 8.89 30.10 45.43
CA SER A 312 9.07 29.61 44.04
C SER A 312 7.78 29.22 43.29
N PHE A 313 7.86 29.33 41.96
CA PHE A 313 6.92 28.88 40.91
C PHE A 313 5.57 29.60 40.76
N GLN A 314 5.47 30.37 39.67
CA GLN A 314 4.22 30.96 39.19
C GLN A 314 4.16 30.84 37.67
N GLU A 315 3.09 30.20 37.18
CA GLU A 315 2.76 30.06 35.76
C GLU A 315 1.59 31.02 35.46
N SER A 316 1.71 31.85 34.42
CA SER A 316 0.79 32.98 34.20
C SER A 316 -0.03 32.86 32.90
N GLY A 317 -1.32 33.17 33.05
CA GLY A 317 -2.27 33.37 31.96
C GLY A 317 -2.20 34.77 31.31
N PRO A 318 -3.08 35.06 30.33
CA PRO A 318 -2.78 35.97 29.22
C PRO A 318 -3.50 37.35 29.30
N PHE A 319 -2.98 38.37 28.61
CA PHE A 319 -3.74 39.54 28.10
C PHE A 319 -2.98 40.36 27.03
N SER A 320 -3.58 41.43 26.49
CA SER A 320 -3.10 42.30 25.40
C SER A 320 -3.64 43.75 25.59
N PHE A 321 -3.37 44.80 24.80
CA PHE A 321 -2.93 44.95 23.40
C PHE A 321 -2.29 46.36 23.17
N GLN A 322 -1.62 46.60 22.02
CA GLN A 322 -1.22 47.93 21.46
C GLN A 322 -0.06 48.69 22.19
N GLN A 323 0.81 49.51 21.57
CA GLN A 323 0.89 50.07 20.21
C GLN A 323 2.38 50.42 19.78
N THR A 324 2.72 50.15 18.51
CA THR A 324 3.87 50.50 17.59
C THR A 324 4.83 51.70 17.86
N PRO A 325 5.92 51.93 17.06
CA PRO A 325 7.09 51.11 16.60
C PRO A 325 8.42 51.97 16.72
N PRO A 326 9.53 51.83 15.93
CA PRO A 326 10.09 50.74 15.10
C PRO A 326 11.57 50.37 15.39
N THR A 327 12.05 49.22 14.88
CA THR A 327 13.27 49.05 14.02
C THR A 327 13.87 47.64 14.07
N LYS A 328 13.95 47.00 12.89
CA LYS A 328 14.83 45.88 12.46
C LYS A 328 15.38 44.88 13.51
N THR A 329 14.97 43.62 13.39
CA THR A 329 15.80 42.53 12.80
C THR A 329 14.89 41.33 12.46
N GLN A 330 15.19 40.61 11.38
CA GLN A 330 14.32 39.54 10.84
C GLN A 330 14.49 38.20 11.56
N ALA A 331 13.38 37.48 11.74
CA ALA A 331 13.36 36.06 12.08
C ALA A 331 13.40 35.17 10.81
N PRO A 332 13.91 33.93 10.88
CA PRO A 332 14.04 33.05 9.72
C PRO A 332 12.71 32.37 9.37
N ALA A 333 12.20 32.62 8.16
CA ALA A 333 11.03 31.95 7.60
C ALA A 333 11.20 31.70 6.10
N ASP A 334 12.29 31.03 5.71
CA ASP A 334 12.58 30.66 4.31
C ASP A 334 13.04 29.20 4.19
N LEU A 335 12.09 28.27 4.12
CA LEU A 335 12.31 26.88 3.69
C LEU A 335 11.17 26.36 2.78
N LEU A 336 10.44 27.26 2.11
CA LEU A 336 9.35 26.90 1.18
C LEU A 336 9.38 27.63 -0.18
N SER A 337 10.42 28.43 -0.46
CA SER A 337 10.52 29.24 -1.70
C SER A 337 11.49 28.69 -2.77
N SER A 338 12.08 27.50 -2.59
CA SER A 338 13.23 27.03 -3.40
C SER A 338 12.90 26.06 -4.56
N MET A 339 11.64 25.90 -4.97
CA MET A 339 11.26 24.95 -6.05
C MET A 339 10.28 25.47 -7.11
N LEU A 340 10.04 26.78 -7.19
CA LEU A 340 9.22 27.39 -8.26
C LEU A 340 9.95 28.51 -9.03
N GLN A 341 11.19 28.22 -9.42
CA GLN A 341 11.89 28.78 -10.59
C GLN A 341 12.29 27.56 -11.43
N TYR A 342 12.13 27.47 -12.76
CA TYR A 342 12.00 28.45 -13.85
C TYR A 342 10.88 27.97 -14.82
N GLY A 343 10.39 28.72 -15.80
CA GLY A 343 10.70 30.07 -16.26
C GLY A 343 9.99 30.32 -17.60
N ASN A 344 9.02 31.24 -17.60
CA ASN A 344 8.12 31.46 -18.72
C ASN A 344 8.76 32.36 -19.79
N TYR A 345 8.93 31.88 -21.03
CA TYR A 345 9.30 32.73 -22.19
C TYR A 345 8.42 32.47 -23.40
N SER A 346 7.47 33.39 -23.61
CA SER A 346 6.65 33.48 -24.81
C SER A 346 7.27 34.46 -25.82
N LYS A 347 7.80 33.97 -26.96
CA LYS A 347 7.96 34.77 -28.18
C LYS A 347 8.07 33.92 -29.45
N ALA A 348 7.29 34.28 -30.47
CA ALA A 348 7.37 33.85 -31.86
C ALA A 348 6.94 35.06 -32.74
N PRO A 349 7.06 35.07 -34.09
CA PRO A 349 7.53 33.99 -34.98
C PRO A 349 8.59 34.43 -36.03
N ALA A 350 9.21 33.45 -36.71
CA ALA A 350 9.71 33.54 -38.09
C ALA A 350 10.07 32.13 -38.63
N ALA A 351 9.99 31.92 -39.94
CA ALA A 351 10.34 30.68 -40.65
C ALA A 351 10.80 31.02 -42.09
N PRO A 352 11.33 30.07 -42.90
CA PRO A 352 12.28 29.00 -42.61
C PRO A 352 13.50 29.02 -43.55
N LYS A 353 14.57 28.26 -43.27
CA LYS A 353 15.53 27.77 -44.29
C LYS A 353 16.04 26.37 -43.93
N ALA A 354 16.34 25.58 -44.96
CA ALA A 354 16.83 24.20 -44.86
C ALA A 354 18.36 24.14 -45.00
N ALA A 355 18.98 23.13 -44.37
CA ALA A 355 20.19 22.44 -44.81
C ALA A 355 20.39 21.15 -43.98
N ASP A 356 21.00 20.14 -44.59
CA ASP A 356 21.19 18.80 -44.03
C ASP A 356 22.32 18.70 -42.99
N ASN A 357 22.24 17.68 -42.12
CA ASN A 357 23.14 16.51 -42.13
C ASN A 357 23.38 15.92 -40.71
N PRO A 358 22.98 14.66 -40.41
CA PRO A 358 23.14 14.07 -39.09
C PRO A 358 24.29 13.03 -39.03
N MET A 359 25.55 13.47 -38.98
CA MET A 359 26.66 12.59 -38.56
C MET A 359 27.87 13.37 -38.03
N ALA A 360 27.84 13.74 -36.74
CA ALA A 360 28.99 14.24 -36.01
C ALA A 360 29.31 13.26 -34.87
N GLY A 361 30.36 12.44 -35.04
CA GLY A 361 30.82 11.55 -33.98
C GLY A 361 31.27 10.14 -34.40
N MET A 362 32.21 10.03 -35.37
CA MET A 362 33.14 8.89 -35.42
C MET A 362 34.33 9.21 -36.33
N GLU A 363 35.44 9.61 -35.71
CA GLU A 363 36.73 9.78 -36.38
C GLU A 363 37.47 8.42 -36.47
N GLY A 364 38.21 8.18 -37.56
CA GLY A 364 39.31 7.22 -37.57
C GLY A 364 39.09 5.83 -38.19
N LEU A 365 38.32 5.69 -39.28
CA LEU A 365 38.29 4.45 -40.08
C LEU A 365 38.40 4.75 -41.59
N ASP A 366 39.26 4.01 -42.30
CA ASP A 366 39.58 4.24 -43.71
C ASP A 366 38.39 3.94 -44.64
N ALA A 367 38.16 4.85 -45.60
CA ALA A 367 36.99 4.85 -46.47
C ALA A 367 36.85 3.59 -47.35
N ASP A 368 37.96 2.99 -47.77
CA ASP A 368 37.96 1.81 -48.65
C ASP A 368 37.44 0.55 -47.93
N VAL A 369 37.63 0.45 -46.60
CA VAL A 369 37.12 -0.67 -45.79
C VAL A 369 35.60 -0.58 -45.64
N VAL A 370 35.08 0.65 -45.46
CA VAL A 370 33.64 0.92 -45.37
C VAL A 370 32.94 0.63 -46.71
N ALA A 371 33.56 1.00 -47.84
CA ALA A 371 33.06 0.69 -49.17
C ALA A 371 33.01 -0.83 -49.46
N MET A 372 33.97 -1.59 -48.93
CA MET A 372 34.00 -3.05 -49.11
C MET A 372 32.90 -3.78 -48.32
N LEU A 373 32.60 -3.32 -47.09
CA LEU A 373 31.54 -3.87 -46.24
C LEU A 373 30.12 -3.60 -46.79
N LEU A 374 29.87 -2.40 -47.33
CA LEU A 374 28.58 -2.05 -47.94
C LEU A 374 28.30 -2.81 -49.25
N LYS A 375 29.35 -3.27 -49.95
CA LYS A 375 29.21 -4.00 -51.23
C LYS A 375 28.93 -5.49 -51.07
N GLY A 376 29.19 -6.07 -49.89
CA GLY A 376 28.96 -7.50 -49.61
C GLY A 376 27.51 -7.87 -49.23
N ALA A 377 26.71 -6.91 -48.77
CA ALA A 377 25.43 -7.19 -48.12
C ALA A 377 24.19 -7.22 -49.03
N ASN A 378 24.29 -6.79 -50.29
CA ASN A 378 23.11 -6.49 -51.12
C ASN A 378 23.03 -7.28 -52.45
N SER A 379 23.51 -8.53 -52.45
CA SER A 379 23.53 -9.41 -53.63
C SER A 379 22.96 -10.81 -53.35
N SER A 380 21.69 -10.87 -52.92
CA SER A 380 20.94 -12.13 -52.80
C SER A 380 19.42 -11.92 -52.95
N LYS A 381 18.88 -12.32 -54.11
CA LYS A 381 17.48 -12.69 -54.38
C LYS A 381 16.38 -11.60 -54.37
N GLY A 382 16.23 -10.95 -55.53
CA GLY A 382 14.97 -11.02 -56.31
C GLY A 382 15.23 -11.93 -57.53
N ASN A 383 14.27 -12.55 -58.23
CA ASN A 383 12.89 -12.15 -58.49
C ASN A 383 12.06 -13.39 -58.89
N GLY A 384 10.74 -13.42 -58.68
CA GLY A 384 9.88 -14.54 -59.11
C GLY A 384 8.44 -14.45 -58.58
N ALA A 385 7.49 -14.09 -59.45
CA ALA A 385 6.08 -13.93 -59.11
C ALA A 385 5.27 -15.23 -59.31
N PRO A 386 4.16 -15.44 -58.56
CA PRO A 386 3.17 -16.45 -58.86
C PRO A 386 1.93 -15.88 -59.57
N VAL A 387 1.36 -16.69 -60.47
CA VAL A 387 0.13 -16.43 -61.25
C VAL A 387 -1.06 -17.14 -60.57
N GLN A 388 -2.28 -16.62 -60.78
CA GLN A 388 -3.52 -17.24 -60.30
C GLN A 388 -3.80 -18.62 -60.92
N ALA A 389 -4.30 -19.56 -60.12
CA ALA A 389 -5.06 -20.72 -60.58
C ALA A 389 -6.15 -21.08 -59.56
N GLN A 390 -7.27 -21.65 -60.06
CA GLN A 390 -8.47 -22.01 -59.31
C GLN A 390 -8.37 -23.41 -58.65
N PRO A 391 -9.29 -23.77 -57.74
CA PRO A 391 -9.14 -24.94 -56.87
C PRO A 391 -9.50 -26.26 -57.56
N LEU A 392 -8.85 -27.34 -57.12
CA LEU A 392 -9.31 -28.71 -57.31
C LEU A 392 -9.66 -29.28 -55.94
N ALA A 393 -10.83 -29.88 -55.84
CA ALA A 393 -11.20 -30.71 -54.70
C ALA A 393 -10.34 -31.98 -54.70
N MET A 394 -10.06 -32.50 -53.51
CA MET A 394 -9.79 -33.92 -53.33
C MET A 394 -10.76 -34.42 -52.27
N ASP A 395 -11.38 -35.54 -52.60
CA ASP A 395 -12.34 -36.24 -51.78
C ASP A 395 -11.64 -36.87 -50.57
N ASP A 396 -12.23 -36.71 -49.38
CA ASP A 396 -11.99 -37.61 -48.26
C ASP A 396 -12.86 -38.85 -48.51
N ASP A 397 -12.23 -39.98 -48.85
CA ASP A 397 -12.85 -41.30 -48.74
C ASP A 397 -11.99 -42.16 -47.81
N ASP A 398 -12.67 -42.82 -46.88
CA ASP A 398 -12.10 -43.72 -45.88
C ASP A 398 -11.46 -44.95 -46.54
N ASP A 399 -10.43 -45.53 -45.91
CA ASP A 399 -10.32 -46.99 -45.92
C ASP A 399 -9.61 -47.53 -44.67
N GLU A 400 -10.44 -48.20 -43.89
CA GLU A 400 -10.20 -48.96 -42.66
C GLU A 400 -9.20 -50.11 -42.88
N TYR A 401 -8.23 -50.30 -41.98
CA TYR A 401 -7.26 -51.40 -42.06
C TYR A 401 -7.24 -52.31 -40.82
N HIS A 402 -7.80 -53.50 -41.01
CA HIS A 402 -7.53 -54.73 -40.26
C HIS A 402 -7.76 -55.93 -41.22
N PRO A 403 -7.10 -57.09 -41.03
CA PRO A 403 -6.19 -57.48 -39.95
C PRO A 403 -4.70 -57.58 -40.34
#